data_AF-F3G839-F1
#
_entry.id   AF-F3G839-F1
#
_cell.length_a   1.000
_cell.length_b   1.000
_cell.length_c   1.000
_cell.angle_alpha   90.00
_cell.angle_beta   90.00
_cell.angle_gamma   90.00
#
_symmetry.space_group_name_H-M   'P 1'
#
loop_
_entity.id
_entity.type
_entity.pdbx_description
1 polymer ?
#
loop_
_entity_poly.entity_id
_entity_poly.type
_entity_poly.pdbx_seq_one_letter_code
_entity_poly.pdbx_strand_id
1 'polypeptide(L)'
;MIRTFYDEMYDAGDVVRPHYREFARWLGDTPPELLAQRRREADLLFHRAGITFTLYGDEQGTERLIPFDTIPRSIPASEWRVVERGCIQRVKALNMFLADLYHDQRIIKAGIIPAEQVLANEQYQLAMQGLNLHRDLYSHISGVDLVRDGDGTYYVLEDNLRTPSGVSYMLEDRKMMMRLFPELFSAQRIAPIDHYPNLLLDTLKSSSHLDNPSVVVLTPGRFNSAFFEHAFLAREMGVELVEGADLFVRDDRVFMRTTDGPKAVDVIYRRLDDAFLDPLAFNPDSMLGVPGLLSAYRSA
;
A
#
# COMPACT_ATOMS: atom_id res chain seq x y z
N MET A 1 -27.47 20.50 -17.53
CA MET A 1 -26.16 21.20 -17.40
C MET A 1 -25.24 20.54 -18.40
N ILE A 2 -24.54 21.26 -19.28
CA ILE A 2 -23.53 20.61 -20.14
C ILE A 2 -22.37 20.20 -19.21
N ARG A 3 -22.15 18.90 -19.03
CA ARG A 3 -21.03 18.41 -18.22
C ARG A 3 -19.73 18.70 -18.95
N THR A 4 -18.81 19.41 -18.28
CA THR A 4 -17.49 19.76 -18.80
C THR A 4 -16.40 18.75 -18.44
N PHE A 5 -16.77 17.65 -17.76
CA PHE A 5 -15.86 16.61 -17.29
C PHE A 5 -16.50 15.22 -17.44
N TYR A 6 -15.66 14.18 -17.46
CA TYR A 6 -16.11 12.79 -17.52
C TYR A 6 -16.77 12.39 -16.19
N ASP A 7 -18.04 12.01 -16.23
CA ASP A 7 -18.76 11.48 -15.09
C ASP A 7 -18.84 9.95 -15.13
N GLU A 8 -18.56 9.32 -14.00
CA GLU A 8 -18.53 7.86 -13.87
C GLU A 8 -19.92 7.24 -13.90
N MET A 9 -20.95 7.95 -13.45
CA MET A 9 -22.32 7.45 -13.34
C MET A 9 -23.15 7.76 -14.58
N TYR A 10 -22.98 8.94 -15.18
CA TYR A 10 -23.77 9.43 -16.30
C TYR A 10 -22.92 9.66 -17.56
N ASP A 11 -23.50 9.44 -18.73
CA ASP A 11 -22.88 9.81 -20.00
C ASP A 11 -23.18 11.26 -20.42
N ALA A 12 -22.68 11.66 -21.59
CA ALA A 12 -22.86 13.02 -22.12
C ALA A 12 -24.33 13.38 -22.41
N GLY A 13 -25.22 12.40 -22.50
CA GLY A 13 -26.66 12.58 -22.66
C GLY A 13 -27.44 12.56 -21.34
N ASP A 14 -26.76 12.63 -20.19
CA ASP A 14 -27.33 12.45 -18.85
C ASP A 14 -28.01 11.07 -18.65
N VAL A 15 -27.60 10.06 -19.41
CA VAL A 15 -28.09 8.68 -19.26
C VAL A 15 -27.17 7.92 -18.32
N VAL A 16 -27.76 7.17 -17.37
CA VAL A 16 -26.99 6.34 -16.44
C VAL A 16 -26.25 5.23 -17.18
N ARG A 17 -24.94 5.16 -16.97
CA ARG A 17 -24.06 4.15 -17.56
C ARG A 17 -24.43 2.75 -17.08
N PRO A 18 -24.26 1.70 -17.92
CA PRO A 18 -24.76 0.35 -17.61
C PRO A 18 -24.34 -0.22 -16.24
N HIS A 19 -23.09 0.00 -15.83
CA HIS A 19 -22.55 -0.53 -14.58
C HIS A 19 -23.05 0.20 -13.33
N TYR A 20 -23.63 1.40 -13.48
CA TYR A 20 -24.26 2.16 -12.40
C TYR A 20 -25.78 1.99 -12.33
N ARG A 21 -26.45 1.36 -13.30
CA ARG A 21 -27.92 1.30 -13.36
C ARG A 21 -28.57 0.74 -12.10
N GLU A 22 -28.04 -0.36 -11.58
CA GLU A 22 -28.54 -1.00 -10.37
C GLU A 22 -28.38 -0.09 -9.14
N PHE A 23 -27.21 0.55 -9.01
CA PHE A 23 -26.96 1.51 -7.95
C PHE A 23 -27.87 2.75 -8.08
N ALA A 24 -28.06 3.27 -9.28
CA ALA A 24 -28.93 4.42 -9.55
C ALA A 24 -30.39 4.13 -9.18
N ARG A 25 -30.89 2.94 -9.52
CA ARG A 25 -32.22 2.49 -9.12
C ARG A 25 -32.36 2.41 -7.61
N TRP A 26 -31.42 1.73 -6.95
CA TRP A 26 -31.42 1.62 -5.49
C TRP A 26 -31.36 3.01 -4.82
N LEU A 27 -30.52 3.91 -5.32
CA LEU A 27 -30.39 5.27 -4.79
C LEU A 27 -31.69 6.07 -4.96
N GLY A 28 -32.39 5.91 -6.09
CA GLY A 28 -33.68 6.56 -6.33
C GLY A 28 -34.83 6.00 -5.49
N ASP A 29 -34.78 4.69 -5.18
CA ASP A 29 -35.79 4.01 -4.36
C ASP A 29 -35.54 4.18 -2.84
N THR A 30 -34.34 4.60 -2.45
CA THR A 30 -33.94 4.71 -1.05
C THR A 30 -34.36 6.06 -0.43
N PRO A 31 -35.12 6.06 0.69
CA PRO A 31 -35.49 7.30 1.37
C PRO A 31 -34.26 8.10 1.85
N PRO A 32 -34.23 9.44 1.68
CA PRO A 32 -33.12 10.27 2.14
C PRO A 32 -32.80 10.12 3.63
N GLU A 33 -33.81 9.87 4.46
CA GLU A 33 -33.67 9.68 5.90
C GLU A 33 -32.88 8.41 6.22
N LEU A 34 -33.07 7.35 5.43
CA LEU A 34 -32.34 6.10 5.57
C LEU A 34 -30.87 6.29 5.19
N LEU A 35 -30.56 7.01 4.11
CA LEU A 35 -29.19 7.35 3.74
C LEU A 35 -28.49 8.18 4.84
N ALA A 36 -29.19 9.18 5.40
CA ALA A 36 -28.65 9.97 6.50
C ALA A 36 -28.42 9.14 7.76
N GLN A 37 -29.28 8.16 8.05
CA GLN A 37 -29.09 7.22 9.14
C GLN A 37 -27.86 6.33 8.91
N ARG A 38 -27.70 5.77 7.69
CA ARG A 38 -26.54 4.93 7.34
C ARG A 38 -25.23 5.68 7.40
N ARG A 39 -25.22 6.97 7.01
CA ARG A 39 -24.05 7.83 7.15
C ARG A 39 -23.64 8.00 8.62
N ARG A 40 -24.58 8.28 9.52
CA ARG A 40 -24.30 8.36 10.98
C ARG A 40 -23.83 7.02 11.53
N GLU A 41 -24.38 5.90 11.05
CA GLU A 41 -23.93 4.57 11.43
C GLU A 41 -22.49 4.32 10.96
N ALA A 42 -22.14 4.70 9.73
CA ALA A 42 -20.78 4.63 9.20
C ALA A 42 -19.79 5.39 10.08
N ASP A 43 -20.09 6.66 10.39
CA ASP A 43 -19.22 7.52 11.21
C ASP A 43 -18.93 6.89 12.58
N LEU A 44 -19.97 6.35 13.23
CA LEU A 44 -19.82 5.64 14.52
C LEU A 44 -18.98 4.37 14.40
N LEU A 45 -19.10 3.65 13.29
CA LEU A 45 -18.35 2.41 13.07
C LEU A 45 -16.89 2.67 12.74
N PHE A 46 -16.57 3.67 11.91
CA PHE A 46 -15.20 4.09 11.65
C PHE A 46 -14.50 4.56 12.94
N HIS A 47 -15.21 5.34 13.77
CA HIS A 47 -14.70 5.76 15.07
C HIS A 47 -14.43 4.56 16.02
N ARG A 48 -15.31 3.55 16.03
CA ARG A 48 -15.11 2.35 16.88
C ARG A 48 -14.02 1.43 16.35
N ALA A 49 -13.83 1.36 15.04
CA ALA A 49 -12.80 0.56 14.41
C ALA A 49 -11.40 1.20 14.54
N GLY A 50 -11.31 2.46 14.99
CA GLY A 50 -10.05 3.18 15.11
C GLY A 50 -9.44 3.50 13.74
N ILE A 51 -10.26 3.58 12.70
CA ILE A 51 -9.82 3.94 11.34
C ILE A 51 -9.67 5.46 11.32
N THR A 52 -8.53 5.93 11.82
CA THR A 52 -8.19 7.34 11.90
C THR A 52 -7.01 7.65 11.00
N PHE A 53 -6.86 8.93 10.63
CA PHE A 53 -5.68 9.42 9.93
C PHE A 53 -5.15 10.64 10.68
N THR A 54 -3.85 10.64 10.96
CA THR A 54 -3.17 11.79 11.54
C THR A 54 -2.69 12.69 10.40
N LEU A 55 -3.35 13.83 10.20
CA LEU A 55 -2.89 14.85 9.25
C LEU A 55 -1.60 15.50 9.78
N TYR A 56 -0.56 15.55 8.96
CA TYR A 56 0.65 16.33 9.28
C TYR A 56 0.30 17.82 9.31
N GLY A 57 0.44 18.47 10.47
CA GLY A 57 0.35 19.93 10.59
C GLY A 57 -0.54 20.49 11.72
N ASP A 58 -1.41 19.69 12.35
CA ASP A 58 -2.16 20.14 13.54
C ASP A 58 -1.31 19.86 14.79
N GLU A 59 -0.85 20.91 15.48
CA GLU A 59 -0.09 20.87 16.76
C GLU A 59 -0.81 20.11 17.91
N GLN A 60 -2.03 19.63 17.67
CA GLN A 60 -2.86 18.94 18.66
C GLN A 60 -2.96 17.42 18.47
N GLY A 61 -2.37 16.82 17.42
CA GLY A 61 -2.41 15.36 17.25
C GLY A 61 -3.82 14.77 17.27
N THR A 62 -4.83 15.57 16.89
CA THR A 62 -6.23 15.16 16.90
C THR A 62 -6.44 14.21 15.74
N GLU A 63 -6.49 12.91 16.05
CA GLU A 63 -6.95 11.87 15.12
C GLU A 63 -8.25 12.32 14.46
N ARG A 64 -8.23 12.52 13.13
CA ARG A 64 -9.45 12.83 12.36
C ARG A 64 -9.87 11.59 11.58
N LEU A 65 -11.18 11.38 11.55
CA LEU A 65 -11.78 10.39 10.66
C LEU A 65 -11.66 10.89 9.22
N ILE A 66 -11.20 10.03 8.31
CA ILE A 66 -11.30 10.30 6.87
C ILE A 66 -12.80 10.32 6.52
N PRO A 67 -13.30 11.37 5.83
CA PRO A 67 -14.67 11.39 5.38
C PRO A 67 -14.97 10.20 4.47
N PHE A 68 -16.02 9.46 4.79
CA PHE A 68 -16.49 8.33 4.01
C PHE A 68 -17.68 8.73 3.13
N ASP A 69 -17.62 8.42 1.84
CA ASP A 69 -18.73 8.57 0.89
C ASP A 69 -19.31 7.19 0.59
N THR A 70 -20.64 7.08 0.66
CA THR A 70 -21.37 5.84 0.42
C THR A 70 -21.58 5.55 -1.07
N ILE A 71 -21.29 6.50 -1.96
CA ILE A 71 -21.39 6.31 -3.41
C ILE A 71 -20.11 5.61 -3.89
N PRO A 72 -20.20 4.34 -4.34
CA PRO A 72 -19.02 3.59 -4.72
C PRO A 72 -18.46 4.06 -6.06
N ARG A 73 -17.14 4.02 -6.21
CA ARG A 73 -16.47 4.06 -7.52
C ARG A 73 -16.56 2.68 -8.17
N SER A 74 -17.50 2.51 -9.08
CA SER A 74 -17.71 1.24 -9.81
C SER A 74 -16.86 1.21 -11.07
N ILE A 75 -16.00 0.20 -11.22
CA ILE A 75 -15.15 0.01 -12.39
C ILE A 75 -15.60 -1.26 -13.13
N PRO A 76 -16.02 -1.17 -14.41
CA PRO A 76 -16.36 -2.34 -15.21
C PRO A 76 -15.18 -3.31 -15.33
N ALA A 77 -15.46 -4.62 -15.32
CA ALA A 77 -14.43 -5.64 -15.43
C ALA A 77 -13.57 -5.52 -16.71
N SER A 78 -14.14 -5.05 -17.81
CA SER A 78 -13.40 -4.78 -19.05
C SER A 78 -12.38 -3.65 -18.89
N GLU A 79 -12.73 -2.59 -18.14
CA GLU A 79 -11.84 -1.47 -17.86
C GLU A 79 -10.76 -1.89 -16.86
N TRP A 80 -11.14 -2.59 -15.79
CA TRP A 80 -10.19 -3.10 -14.80
C TRP A 80 -9.11 -3.98 -15.41
N ARG A 81 -9.45 -4.87 -16.35
CA ARG A 81 -8.45 -5.70 -17.06
C ARG A 81 -7.42 -4.87 -17.82
N VAL A 82 -7.78 -3.69 -18.31
CA VAL A 82 -6.83 -2.80 -18.99
C VAL A 82 -5.91 -2.14 -17.96
N VAL A 83 -6.49 -1.61 -16.89
CA VAL A 83 -5.76 -1.00 -15.76
C VAL A 83 -4.78 -1.99 -15.15
N GLU A 84 -5.25 -3.18 -14.78
CA GLU A 84 -4.46 -4.27 -14.21
C GLU A 84 -3.24 -4.62 -15.08
N ARG A 85 -3.45 -4.85 -16.38
CA ARG A 85 -2.34 -5.15 -17.30
C ARG A 85 -1.34 -4.00 -17.39
N GLY A 86 -1.83 -2.76 -17.42
CA GLY A 86 -0.99 -1.55 -17.45
C GLY A 86 -0.14 -1.43 -16.19
N CYS A 87 -0.74 -1.60 -15.02
CA CYS A 87 -0.03 -1.57 -13.73
C CYS A 87 1.01 -2.69 -13.63
N ILE A 88 0.67 -3.93 -14.00
CA ILE A 88 1.61 -5.05 -14.02
C ILE A 88 2.80 -4.76 -14.94
N GLN A 89 2.54 -4.25 -16.15
CA GLN A 89 3.58 -3.89 -17.10
C GLN A 89 4.51 -2.80 -16.52
N ARG A 90 3.93 -1.74 -15.95
CA ARG A 90 4.67 -0.61 -15.38
C ARG A 90 5.54 -1.04 -14.20
N VAL A 91 4.97 -1.77 -13.23
CA VAL A 91 5.70 -2.24 -12.03
C VAL A 91 6.82 -3.21 -12.42
N LYS A 92 6.62 -4.05 -13.44
CA LYS A 92 7.69 -4.91 -13.97
C LYS A 92 8.84 -4.07 -14.55
N ALA A 93 8.53 -3.04 -15.34
CA ALA A 93 9.54 -2.15 -15.89
C ALA A 93 10.30 -1.37 -14.79
N LEU A 94 9.61 -0.93 -13.74
CA LEU A 94 10.20 -0.23 -12.60
C LEU A 94 11.16 -1.13 -11.79
N ASN A 95 10.79 -2.38 -11.54
CA ASN A 95 11.70 -3.34 -10.90
C ASN A 95 12.93 -3.63 -11.77
N MET A 96 12.74 -3.83 -13.08
CA MET A 96 13.88 -4.02 -14.01
C MET A 96 14.78 -2.78 -14.08
N PHE A 97 14.20 -1.59 -14.01
CA PHE A 97 14.94 -0.34 -13.96
C PHE A 97 15.78 -0.23 -12.69
N LEU A 98 15.22 -0.52 -11.51
CA LEU A 98 15.96 -0.54 -10.25
C LEU A 98 17.09 -1.57 -10.28
N ALA A 99 16.83 -2.77 -10.79
CA ALA A 99 17.85 -3.79 -10.97
C ALA A 99 18.99 -3.33 -11.89
N ASP A 100 18.67 -2.71 -13.03
CA ASP A 100 19.69 -2.18 -13.94
C ASP A 100 20.51 -1.06 -13.29
N LEU A 101 19.87 -0.12 -12.59
CA LEU A 101 20.53 1.02 -11.95
C LEU A 101 21.58 0.59 -10.92
N TYR A 102 21.26 -0.39 -10.08
CA TYR A 102 22.18 -0.87 -9.05
C TYR A 102 23.21 -1.88 -9.56
N HIS A 103 23.21 -2.21 -10.86
CA HIS A 103 24.12 -3.16 -11.48
C HIS A 103 24.78 -2.56 -12.74
N ASP A 104 24.32 -2.97 -13.93
CA ASP A 104 25.00 -2.70 -15.19
C ASP A 104 24.76 -1.29 -15.74
N GLN A 105 23.76 -0.56 -15.24
CA GLN A 105 23.39 0.79 -15.65
C GLN A 105 23.25 0.93 -17.17
N ARG A 106 22.68 -0.09 -17.83
CA ARG A 106 22.53 -0.17 -19.29
C ARG A 106 21.69 0.98 -19.82
N ILE A 107 20.62 1.37 -19.12
CA ILE A 107 19.72 2.46 -19.53
C ILE A 107 20.44 3.83 -19.54
N ILE A 108 21.39 4.04 -18.63
CA ILE A 108 22.24 5.23 -18.57
C ILE A 108 23.30 5.15 -19.67
N LYS A 109 23.99 4.02 -19.82
CA LYS A 109 25.01 3.79 -20.87
C LYS A 109 24.43 3.92 -22.28
N ALA A 110 23.15 3.59 -22.47
CA ALA A 110 22.42 3.76 -23.71
C ALA A 110 21.96 5.21 -23.97
N GLY A 111 22.15 6.13 -23.01
CA GLY A 111 21.77 7.54 -23.13
C GLY A 111 20.25 7.79 -23.07
N ILE A 112 19.45 6.82 -22.61
CA ILE A 112 17.99 6.95 -22.51
C ILE A 112 17.61 7.76 -21.27
N ILE A 113 18.30 7.54 -20.15
CA ILE A 113 18.15 8.31 -18.91
C ILE A 113 19.48 9.00 -18.59
N PRO A 114 19.50 10.33 -18.36
CA PRO A 114 20.70 11.04 -17.98
C PRO A 114 21.24 10.58 -16.61
N ALA A 115 22.55 10.38 -16.51
CA ALA A 115 23.19 9.89 -15.29
C ALA A 115 22.95 10.83 -14.11
N GLU A 116 22.98 12.14 -14.34
CA GLU A 116 22.81 13.18 -13.33
C GLU A 116 21.41 13.19 -12.70
N GLN A 117 20.36 12.74 -13.42
CA GLN A 117 19.00 12.68 -12.86
C GLN A 117 18.84 11.56 -11.83
N VAL A 118 19.69 10.53 -11.92
CA VAL A 118 19.63 9.35 -11.07
C VAL A 118 20.74 9.35 -10.03
N LEU A 119 22.00 9.41 -10.45
CA LEU A 119 23.16 9.19 -9.59
C LEU A 119 23.41 10.35 -8.62
N ALA A 120 22.89 11.54 -8.91
CA ALA A 120 22.93 12.69 -7.99
C ALA A 120 21.66 12.82 -7.14
N ASN A 121 20.67 11.93 -7.32
CA ASN A 121 19.44 11.95 -6.55
C ASN A 121 19.71 11.43 -5.13
N GLU A 122 19.26 12.14 -4.10
CA GLU A 122 19.41 11.74 -2.69
C GLU A 122 18.76 10.38 -2.37
N GLN A 123 17.81 9.93 -3.19
CA GLN A 123 17.12 8.65 -3.03
C GLN A 123 17.89 7.48 -3.64
N TYR A 124 18.96 7.75 -4.40
CA TYR A 124 19.84 6.71 -4.92
C TYR A 124 20.71 6.14 -3.79
N GLN A 125 20.45 4.90 -3.39
CA GLN A 125 21.13 4.29 -2.28
C GLN A 125 22.40 3.57 -2.73
N LEU A 126 23.57 4.22 -2.56
CA LEU A 126 24.88 3.60 -2.85
C LEU A 126 25.08 2.26 -2.13
N ALA A 127 24.47 2.11 -0.94
CA ALA A 127 24.42 0.88 -0.17
C ALA A 127 23.81 -0.33 -0.92
N MET A 128 23.05 -0.10 -1.99
CA MET A 128 22.41 -1.14 -2.80
C MET A 128 23.24 -1.52 -4.04
N GLN A 129 24.32 -0.81 -4.35
CA GLN A 129 25.15 -1.09 -5.54
C GLN A 129 25.74 -2.50 -5.48
N GLY A 130 25.53 -3.26 -6.56
CA GLY A 130 26.04 -4.62 -6.75
C GLY A 130 25.42 -5.65 -5.82
N LEU A 131 24.33 -5.31 -5.11
CA LEU A 131 23.62 -6.24 -4.25
C LEU A 131 22.62 -7.06 -5.08
N ASN A 132 22.87 -8.36 -5.19
CA ASN A 132 21.96 -9.28 -5.87
C ASN A 132 20.77 -9.59 -4.95
N LEU A 133 19.56 -9.25 -5.39
CA LEU A 133 18.34 -9.54 -4.64
C LEU A 133 17.70 -10.84 -5.14
N HIS A 134 16.97 -11.52 -4.25
CA HIS A 134 16.18 -12.67 -4.67
C HIS A 134 15.20 -12.25 -5.79
N ARG A 135 15.30 -12.90 -6.96
CA ARG A 135 14.50 -12.64 -8.17
C ARG A 135 14.62 -11.21 -8.72
N ASP A 136 15.67 -10.47 -8.35
CA ASP A 136 15.86 -9.06 -8.73
C ASP A 136 14.67 -8.16 -8.37
N LEU A 137 13.95 -8.48 -7.28
CA LEU A 137 12.77 -7.73 -6.83
C LEU A 137 13.15 -6.67 -5.80
N TYR A 138 12.85 -5.41 -6.12
CA TYR A 138 13.09 -4.25 -5.27
C TYR A 138 11.79 -3.75 -4.65
N SER A 139 10.78 -3.46 -5.50
CA SER A 139 9.45 -3.04 -5.06
C SER A 139 8.52 -4.24 -5.05
N HIS A 140 8.37 -4.82 -3.85
CA HIS A 140 7.49 -5.98 -3.60
C HIS A 140 6.01 -5.58 -3.61
N ILE A 141 5.72 -4.36 -3.13
CA ILE A 141 4.41 -3.73 -3.18
C ILE A 141 4.61 -2.35 -3.83
N SER A 142 3.77 -2.02 -4.80
CA SER A 142 3.80 -0.74 -5.50
C SER A 142 2.39 -0.14 -5.52
N GLY A 143 2.27 1.12 -5.07
CA GLY A 143 1.08 1.93 -5.33
C GLY A 143 1.19 2.63 -6.67
N VAL A 144 0.12 2.67 -7.46
CA VAL A 144 0.07 3.38 -8.74
C VAL A 144 -1.12 4.32 -8.70
N ASP A 145 -0.87 5.62 -8.63
CA ASP A 145 -1.91 6.62 -8.51
C ASP A 145 -2.47 6.94 -9.89
N LEU A 146 -3.76 6.65 -10.07
CA LEU A 146 -4.44 6.76 -11.35
C LEU A 146 -5.51 7.84 -11.29
N VAL A 147 -5.57 8.65 -12.34
CA VAL A 147 -6.68 9.56 -12.62
C VAL A 147 -7.37 9.17 -13.91
N ARG A 148 -8.66 9.48 -13.99
CA ARG A 148 -9.43 9.40 -15.22
C ARG A 148 -9.68 10.83 -15.71
N ASP A 149 -9.15 11.17 -16.88
CA ASP A 149 -9.28 12.52 -17.43
C ASP A 149 -10.65 12.72 -18.12
N GLY A 150 -10.93 13.93 -18.60
CA GLY A 150 -12.18 14.29 -19.26
C GLY A 150 -12.51 13.49 -20.53
N ASP A 151 -11.52 12.84 -21.13
CA ASP A 151 -11.67 11.91 -22.26
C ASP A 151 -12.10 10.49 -21.82
N GLY A 152 -12.13 10.22 -20.50
CA GLY A 152 -12.43 8.91 -19.94
C GLY A 152 -11.24 7.93 -19.93
N THR A 153 -10.03 8.40 -20.27
CA THR A 153 -8.80 7.60 -20.28
C THR A 153 -8.11 7.64 -18.91
N TYR A 154 -7.46 6.53 -18.54
CA TYR A 154 -6.66 6.43 -17.32
C TYR A 154 -5.22 6.92 -17.54
N TYR A 155 -4.73 7.75 -16.62
CA TYR A 155 -3.36 8.26 -16.60
C TYR A 155 -2.71 7.99 -15.25
N VAL A 156 -1.42 7.66 -15.25
CA VAL A 156 -0.62 7.54 -14.03
C VAL A 156 -0.13 8.93 -13.63
N LEU A 157 -0.41 9.33 -12.39
CA LEU A 157 0.15 10.54 -11.80
C LEU A 157 1.47 10.26 -11.09
N GLU A 158 1.51 9.19 -10.30
CA GLU A 158 2.62 8.90 -9.39
C GLU A 158 2.79 7.39 -9.15
N ASP A 159 4.02 6.98 -8.88
CA ASP A 159 4.39 5.62 -8.46
C ASP A 159 4.93 5.63 -7.03
N ASN A 160 4.33 4.84 -6.16
CA ASN A 160 4.69 4.73 -4.75
C ASN A 160 5.43 3.40 -4.50
N LEU A 161 6.77 3.43 -4.54
CA LEU A 161 7.61 2.23 -4.47
C LEU A 161 8.33 2.02 -3.13
N ARG A 162 8.21 2.96 -2.19
CA ARG A 162 8.88 2.91 -0.88
C ARG A 162 8.04 2.11 0.11
N THR A 163 7.14 2.79 0.83
CA THR A 163 6.28 2.24 1.88
C THR A 163 4.81 2.55 1.57
N PRO A 164 4.28 2.12 0.41
CA PRO A 164 2.92 2.47 0.00
C PRO A 164 1.90 2.04 1.07
N SER A 165 0.94 2.92 1.33
CA SER A 165 -0.15 2.74 2.28
C SER A 165 -1.51 2.91 1.59
N GLY A 166 -2.60 2.60 2.29
CA GLY A 166 -3.97 2.80 1.81
C GLY A 166 -4.84 1.54 1.84
N VAL A 167 -4.22 0.36 2.01
CA VAL A 167 -4.90 -0.92 1.85
C VAL A 167 -5.87 -1.18 3.01
N SER A 168 -5.53 -0.76 4.24
CA SER A 168 -6.46 -0.90 5.37
C SER A 168 -7.77 -0.15 5.11
N TYR A 169 -7.71 1.05 4.53
CA TYR A 169 -8.88 1.82 4.15
C TYR A 169 -9.67 1.10 3.04
N MET A 170 -9.01 0.62 1.99
CA MET A 170 -9.66 -0.17 0.93
C MET A 170 -10.47 -1.36 1.49
N LEU A 171 -9.88 -2.10 2.43
CA LEU A 171 -10.51 -3.28 3.04
C LEU A 171 -11.66 -2.89 3.98
N GLU A 172 -11.46 -1.89 4.83
CA GLU A 172 -12.49 -1.45 5.77
C GLU A 172 -13.65 -0.73 5.07
N ASP A 173 -13.41 0.05 4.01
CA ASP A 173 -14.45 0.66 3.18
C ASP A 173 -15.36 -0.41 2.56
N ARG A 174 -14.77 -1.50 2.04
CA ARG A 174 -15.54 -2.62 1.50
C ARG A 174 -16.41 -3.26 2.58
N LYS A 175 -15.82 -3.55 3.75
CA LYS A 175 -16.51 -4.16 4.87
C LYS A 175 -17.64 -3.28 5.39
N MET A 176 -17.42 -1.96 5.43
CA MET A 176 -18.42 -0.97 5.81
C MET A 176 -19.59 -0.95 4.82
N MET A 177 -19.29 -0.87 3.52
CA MET A 177 -20.31 -0.90 2.47
C MET A 177 -21.15 -2.18 2.53
N MET A 178 -20.52 -3.36 2.73
CA MET A 178 -21.23 -4.64 2.86
C MET A 178 -22.15 -4.69 4.09
N ARG A 179 -21.74 -4.04 5.18
CA ARG A 179 -22.54 -3.99 6.41
C ARG A 179 -23.72 -3.02 6.31
N LEU A 180 -23.51 -1.86 5.70
CA LEU A 180 -24.54 -0.80 5.61
C LEU A 180 -25.55 -1.08 4.51
N PHE A 181 -25.11 -1.68 3.40
CA PHE A 181 -25.91 -1.86 2.17
C PHE A 181 -25.80 -3.29 1.60
N PRO A 182 -26.08 -4.35 2.39
CA PRO A 182 -25.94 -5.74 1.94
C PRO A 182 -26.77 -6.07 0.68
N GLU A 183 -27.88 -5.37 0.47
CA GLU A 183 -28.74 -5.51 -0.71
C GLU A 183 -28.04 -5.08 -2.01
N LEU A 184 -27.18 -4.05 -1.97
CA LEU A 184 -26.40 -3.62 -3.15
C LEU A 184 -25.41 -4.71 -3.58
N PHE A 185 -24.75 -5.35 -2.63
CA PHE A 185 -23.82 -6.45 -2.89
C PHE A 185 -24.53 -7.70 -3.39
N SER A 186 -25.78 -7.91 -3.01
CA SER A 186 -26.59 -9.03 -3.48
C SER A 186 -27.09 -8.81 -4.92
N ALA A 187 -27.29 -7.55 -5.32
CA ALA A 187 -27.77 -7.18 -6.65
C ALA A 187 -26.66 -7.10 -7.71
N GLN A 188 -25.39 -7.05 -7.30
CA GLN A 188 -24.25 -6.83 -8.19
C GLN A 188 -23.20 -7.94 -8.05
N ARG A 189 -22.37 -8.14 -9.09
CA ARG A 189 -21.24 -9.06 -9.05
C ARG A 189 -19.96 -8.28 -8.76
N ILE A 190 -19.69 -8.06 -7.48
CA ILE A 190 -18.51 -7.32 -7.01
C ILE A 190 -17.39 -8.32 -6.69
N ALA A 191 -16.19 -8.09 -7.22
CA ALA A 191 -15.04 -8.94 -6.93
C ALA A 191 -14.60 -8.77 -5.45
N PRO A 192 -14.30 -9.88 -4.73
CA PRO A 192 -13.82 -9.83 -3.36
C PRO A 192 -12.40 -9.25 -3.29
N ILE A 193 -12.05 -8.66 -2.15
CA ILE A 193 -10.72 -8.05 -1.91
C ILE A 193 -10.13 -8.43 -0.54
N ASP A 194 -10.92 -9.11 0.29
CA ASP A 194 -10.60 -9.53 1.67
C ASP A 194 -9.41 -10.51 1.75
N HIS A 195 -9.05 -11.15 0.64
CA HIS A 195 -7.90 -12.04 0.53
C HIS A 195 -6.56 -11.30 0.34
N TYR A 196 -6.55 -9.96 0.26
CA TYR A 196 -5.31 -9.18 0.09
C TYR A 196 -4.23 -9.48 1.15
N PRO A 197 -4.51 -9.54 2.47
CA PRO A 197 -3.47 -9.84 3.47
C PRO A 197 -2.78 -11.18 3.23
N ASN A 198 -3.51 -12.20 2.76
CA ASN A 198 -2.93 -13.49 2.39
C ASN A 198 -2.00 -13.36 1.18
N LEU A 199 -2.42 -12.64 0.13
CA LEU A 199 -1.57 -12.36 -1.03
C LEU A 199 -0.31 -11.58 -0.65
N LEU A 200 -0.43 -10.61 0.27
CA LEU A 200 0.70 -9.86 0.80
C LEU A 200 1.67 -10.79 1.53
N LEU A 201 1.18 -11.64 2.43
CA LEU A 201 2.02 -12.59 3.14
C LEU A 201 2.73 -13.56 2.19
N ASP A 202 2.01 -14.10 1.20
CA ASP A 202 2.59 -14.99 0.19
C ASP A 202 3.67 -14.27 -0.63
N THR A 203 3.44 -13.00 -0.99
CA THR A 203 4.42 -12.15 -1.68
C THR A 203 5.67 -11.95 -0.84
N LEU A 204 5.51 -11.63 0.45
CA LEU A 204 6.61 -11.47 1.39
C LEU A 204 7.38 -12.77 1.60
N LYS A 205 6.70 -13.91 1.77
CA LYS A 205 7.37 -15.22 1.87
C LYS A 205 8.16 -15.56 0.62
N SER A 206 7.65 -15.18 -0.56
CA SER A 206 8.29 -15.44 -1.84
C SER A 206 9.59 -14.66 -2.08
N SER A 207 9.93 -13.68 -1.23
CA SER A 207 11.21 -12.97 -1.27
C SER A 207 12.36 -13.74 -0.61
N SER A 208 12.06 -14.84 0.08
CA SER A 208 13.06 -15.73 0.69
C SER A 208 13.24 -17.01 -0.13
N HIS A 209 14.42 -17.61 0.01
CA HIS A 209 14.72 -18.95 -0.50
C HIS A 209 14.17 -20.08 0.39
N LEU A 210 13.70 -19.76 1.59
CA LEU A 210 13.19 -20.74 2.55
C LEU A 210 11.74 -21.13 2.25
N ASP A 211 11.37 -22.37 2.53
CA ASP A 211 10.00 -22.87 2.31
C ASP A 211 8.97 -22.24 3.28
N ASN A 212 9.38 -21.90 4.50
CA ASN A 212 8.53 -21.27 5.51
C ASN A 212 9.30 -20.20 6.30
N PRO A 213 9.60 -19.05 5.68
CA PRO A 213 10.37 -17.99 6.33
C PRO A 213 9.55 -17.31 7.44
N SER A 214 10.22 -16.92 8.52
CA SER A 214 9.63 -16.08 9.56
C SER A 214 9.54 -14.63 9.05
N VAL A 215 8.30 -14.15 8.91
CA VAL A 215 7.98 -12.79 8.45
C VAL A 215 7.58 -11.92 9.66
N VAL A 216 8.03 -10.67 9.69
CA VAL A 216 7.59 -9.65 10.67
C VAL A 216 7.29 -8.32 9.98
N VAL A 217 6.45 -7.48 10.59
CA VAL A 217 6.22 -6.09 10.17
C VAL A 217 7.00 -5.16 11.09
N LEU A 218 8.00 -4.47 10.55
CA LEU A 218 8.79 -3.49 11.30
C LEU A 218 8.11 -2.11 11.21
N THR A 219 7.72 -1.54 12.34
CA THR A 219 6.99 -0.27 12.45
C THR A 219 7.81 0.78 13.23
N PRO A 220 7.69 2.07 12.89
CA PRO A 220 8.25 3.17 13.70
C PRO A 220 7.49 3.43 15.01
N GLY A 221 6.41 2.66 15.28
CA GLY A 221 5.62 2.75 16.50
C GLY A 221 4.41 3.69 16.40
N ARG A 222 3.69 3.81 17.53
CA ARG A 222 2.35 4.43 17.62
C ARG A 222 2.24 5.90 17.22
N PHE A 223 3.36 6.63 17.16
CA PHE A 223 3.37 8.05 16.82
C PHE A 223 3.42 8.31 15.31
N ASN A 224 3.47 7.25 14.49
CA ASN A 224 3.37 7.35 13.04
C ASN A 224 1.90 7.34 12.59
N SER A 225 1.54 8.21 11.63
CA SER A 225 0.18 8.36 11.12
C SER A 225 -0.41 7.09 10.50
N ALA A 226 0.43 6.19 9.98
CA ALA A 226 0.01 4.93 9.37
C ALA A 226 0.11 3.73 10.34
N PHE A 227 0.38 3.94 11.64
CA PHE A 227 0.54 2.86 12.61
C PHE A 227 -0.67 1.92 12.67
N PHE A 228 -1.89 2.46 12.55
CA PHE A 228 -3.10 1.65 12.44
C PHE A 228 -3.02 0.62 11.31
N GLU A 229 -2.58 1.02 10.12
CA GLU A 229 -2.43 0.12 8.99
C GLU A 229 -1.35 -0.94 9.25
N HIS A 230 -0.24 -0.57 9.89
CA HIS A 230 0.85 -1.51 10.19
C HIS A 230 0.34 -2.62 11.12
N ALA A 231 -0.33 -2.23 12.21
CA ALA A 231 -0.91 -3.16 13.17
C ALA A 231 -2.04 -4.00 12.56
N PHE A 232 -2.90 -3.38 11.74
CA PHE A 232 -3.96 -4.06 11.01
C PHE A 232 -3.39 -5.14 10.09
N LEU A 233 -2.44 -4.80 9.22
CA LEU A 233 -1.86 -5.76 8.27
C LEU A 233 -1.09 -6.87 8.98
N ALA A 234 -0.32 -6.56 10.03
CA ALA A 234 0.36 -7.57 10.84
C ALA A 234 -0.63 -8.58 11.42
N ARG A 235 -1.74 -8.10 11.99
CA ARG A 235 -2.81 -8.95 12.53
C ARG A 235 -3.50 -9.79 11.46
N GLU A 236 -3.91 -9.19 10.34
CA GLU A 236 -4.61 -9.92 9.27
C GLU A 236 -3.69 -10.95 8.57
N MET A 237 -2.39 -10.68 8.48
CA MET A 237 -1.40 -11.67 8.01
C MET A 237 -1.06 -12.73 9.07
N GLY A 238 -1.38 -12.50 10.34
CA GLY A 238 -0.98 -13.38 11.44
C GLY A 238 0.53 -13.39 11.69
N VAL A 239 1.20 -12.24 11.55
CA VAL A 239 2.64 -12.07 11.79
C VAL A 239 2.89 -11.06 12.92
N GLU A 240 4.10 -11.07 13.47
CA GLU A 240 4.47 -10.17 14.56
C GLU A 240 4.64 -8.73 14.06
N LEU A 241 4.08 -7.78 14.81
CA LEU A 241 4.35 -6.34 14.67
C LEU A 241 5.48 -6.00 15.64
N VAL A 242 6.61 -5.51 15.12
CA VAL A 242 7.83 -5.27 15.90
C VAL A 242 8.34 -3.85 15.70
N GLU A 243 8.94 -3.28 16.75
CA GLU A 243 9.76 -2.07 16.67
C GLU A 243 11.25 -2.43 16.59
N GLY A 244 12.12 -1.45 16.27
CA GLY A 244 13.56 -1.71 16.12
C GLY A 244 14.21 -2.34 17.36
N ALA A 245 13.77 -1.96 18.57
CA ALA A 245 14.29 -2.48 19.83
C ALA A 245 13.98 -3.98 20.07
N ASP A 246 12.92 -4.51 19.43
CA ASP A 246 12.53 -5.91 19.52
C ASP A 246 13.44 -6.82 18.68
N LEU A 247 14.20 -6.23 17.77
CA LEU A 247 15.12 -6.93 16.87
C LEU A 247 16.58 -6.67 17.25
N PHE A 248 17.45 -7.58 16.86
CA PHE A 248 18.90 -7.38 16.92
C PHE A 248 19.62 -8.24 15.88
N VAL A 249 20.82 -7.80 15.49
CA VAL A 249 21.69 -8.56 14.59
C VAL A 249 22.75 -9.31 15.37
N ARG A 250 23.00 -10.57 15.01
CA ARG A 250 24.10 -11.39 15.51
C ARG A 250 24.54 -12.35 14.41
N ASP A 251 25.85 -12.47 14.18
CA ASP A 251 26.43 -13.34 13.16
C ASP A 251 25.78 -13.14 11.78
N ASP A 252 25.64 -11.86 11.37
CA ASP A 252 24.99 -11.41 10.12
C ASP A 252 23.54 -11.89 9.92
N ARG A 253 22.84 -12.26 11.00
CA ARG A 253 21.44 -12.67 10.98
C ARG A 253 20.60 -11.83 11.92
N VAL A 254 19.35 -11.58 11.52
CA VAL A 254 18.39 -10.82 12.33
C VAL A 254 17.61 -11.78 13.24
N PHE A 255 17.48 -11.40 14.51
CA PHE A 255 16.69 -12.12 15.50
C PHE A 255 15.70 -11.20 16.18
N MET A 256 14.52 -11.74 16.46
CA MET A 256 13.51 -11.15 17.33
C MET A 256 13.68 -11.65 18.76
N ARG A 257 13.57 -10.75 19.74
CA ARG A 257 13.62 -11.07 21.16
C ARG A 257 12.30 -11.72 21.58
N THR A 258 12.37 -12.89 22.22
CA THR A 258 11.18 -13.54 22.81
C THR A 258 11.54 -14.08 24.21
N THR A 259 10.53 -14.43 25.01
CA THR A 259 10.73 -15.02 26.34
C THR A 259 11.40 -16.39 26.29
N ASP A 260 11.19 -17.15 25.21
CA ASP A 260 11.78 -18.48 25.02
C ASP A 260 13.18 -18.43 24.39
N GLY A 261 13.66 -17.21 24.08
CA GLY A 261 14.96 -16.94 23.48
C GLY A 261 14.86 -16.27 22.10
N PRO A 262 16.01 -16.02 21.44
CA PRO A 262 16.03 -15.37 20.13
C PRO A 262 15.38 -16.24 19.05
N LYS A 263 14.41 -15.67 18.31
CA LYS A 263 13.80 -16.29 17.13
C LYS A 263 14.37 -15.65 15.87
N ALA A 264 14.86 -16.44 14.92
CA ALA A 264 15.35 -15.91 13.65
C ALA A 264 14.22 -15.23 12.85
N VAL A 265 14.55 -14.12 12.19
CA VAL A 265 13.66 -13.40 11.26
C VAL A 265 14.27 -13.46 9.88
N ASP A 266 13.50 -13.92 8.91
CA ASP A 266 13.98 -14.18 7.55
C ASP A 266 13.49 -13.12 6.55
N VAL A 267 12.32 -12.51 6.81
CA VAL A 267 11.75 -11.44 5.99
C VAL A 267 11.20 -10.33 6.89
N ILE A 268 11.59 -9.09 6.63
CA ILE A 268 11.07 -7.91 7.31
C ILE A 268 10.26 -7.08 6.31
N TYR A 269 8.94 -7.01 6.51
CA TYR A 269 8.13 -6.00 5.84
C TYR A 269 8.30 -4.66 6.55
N ARG A 270 9.26 -3.86 6.08
CA ARG A 270 9.56 -2.55 6.67
C ARG A 270 8.47 -1.52 6.37
N ARG A 271 8.09 -0.76 7.38
CA ARG A 271 7.23 0.43 7.28
C ARG A 271 7.96 1.70 7.75
N LEU A 272 9.27 1.74 7.52
CA LEU A 272 10.17 2.85 7.81
C LEU A 272 10.89 3.26 6.54
N ASP A 273 11.24 4.55 6.45
CA ASP A 273 12.12 5.06 5.41
C ASP A 273 13.56 4.56 5.61
N ASP A 274 14.30 4.45 4.50
CA ASP A 274 15.64 3.85 4.44
C ASP A 274 16.60 4.48 5.45
N ALA A 275 16.56 5.81 5.57
CA ALA A 275 17.41 6.60 6.45
C ALA A 275 17.32 6.17 7.93
N PHE A 276 16.19 5.56 8.34
CA PHE A 276 15.94 5.17 9.72
C PHE A 276 16.15 3.68 9.99
N LEU A 277 16.46 2.85 8.98
CA LEU A 277 16.53 1.39 9.11
C LEU A 277 17.73 0.88 9.90
N ASP A 278 18.89 1.51 9.76
CA ASP A 278 20.14 1.07 10.38
C ASP A 278 21.01 2.28 10.76
N PRO A 279 21.14 2.61 12.05
CA PRO A 279 21.95 3.75 12.49
C PRO A 279 23.45 3.56 12.23
N LEU A 280 23.92 2.34 11.94
CA LEU A 280 25.33 2.11 11.59
C LEU A 280 25.63 2.42 10.11
N ALA A 281 24.60 2.49 9.27
CA ALA A 281 24.75 2.69 7.82
C ALA A 281 24.13 4.01 7.31
N PHE A 282 23.08 4.50 7.98
CA PHE A 282 22.30 5.65 7.55
C PHE A 282 22.34 6.77 8.60
N ASN A 283 21.19 7.16 9.16
CA ASN A 283 21.13 8.20 10.20
C ASN A 283 21.57 7.64 11.57
N PRO A 284 22.73 8.07 12.12
CA PRO A 284 23.26 7.55 13.39
C PRO A 284 22.40 7.91 14.60
N ASP A 285 21.55 8.94 14.50
CA ASP A 285 20.63 9.36 15.56
C ASP A 285 19.29 8.60 15.52
N SER A 286 19.10 7.70 14.54
CA SER A 286 17.87 6.90 14.44
C SER A 286 17.74 5.93 15.62
N MET A 287 16.59 6.02 16.30
CA MET A 287 16.18 5.08 17.35
C MET A 287 15.11 4.08 16.86
N LEU A 288 14.75 4.13 15.57
CA LEU A 288 13.65 3.34 15.00
C LEU A 288 14.13 2.05 14.34
N GLY A 289 15.38 2.05 13.86
CA GLY A 289 15.99 0.96 13.11
C GLY A 289 16.63 -0.12 13.98
N VAL A 290 17.35 -1.01 13.31
CA VAL A 290 18.08 -2.11 13.94
C VAL A 290 19.57 -1.99 13.57
N PRO A 291 20.47 -1.76 14.53
CA PRO A 291 21.90 -1.65 14.26
C PRO A 291 22.45 -2.89 13.54
N GLY A 292 23.09 -2.69 12.39
CA GLY A 292 23.70 -3.75 11.58
C GLY A 292 22.74 -4.46 10.62
N LEU A 293 21.49 -4.01 10.51
CA LEU A 293 20.48 -4.59 9.62
C LEU A 293 20.92 -4.60 8.15
N LEU A 294 21.56 -3.52 7.67
CA LEU A 294 22.03 -3.47 6.29
C LEU A 294 23.15 -4.51 6.04
N SER A 295 24.04 -4.71 7.03
CA SER A 295 25.09 -5.74 6.96
C SER A 295 24.47 -7.13 6.83
N ALA A 296 23.50 -7.45 7.69
CA ALA A 296 22.78 -8.73 7.65
C ALA A 296 22.07 -8.92 6.30
N TYR A 297 21.42 -7.89 5.78
CA TYR A 297 20.74 -7.95 4.48
C TYR A 297 21.71 -8.17 3.30
N ARG A 298 22.91 -7.58 3.36
CA ARG A 298 23.93 -7.73 2.31
C ARG A 298 24.63 -9.10 2.33
N SER A 299 24.56 -9.81 3.46
CA SER A 299 25.15 -11.13 3.65
C SER A 299 24.15 -12.28 3.47
N ALA A 300 22.86 -11.97 3.25
CA ALA A 300 21.77 -12.93 3.14
C ALA A 300 21.70 -13.67 1.81
#